data_AF-A0A8X8XVH4-F1
#
_entry.id   AF-A0A8X8XVH4-F1
#
_cell.length_a   1.000
_cell.length_b   1.000
_cell.length_c   1.000
_cell.angle_alpha   90.00
_cell.angle_beta   90.00
_cell.angle_gamma   90.00
#
_symmetry.space_group_name_H-M   'P 1'
#
loop_
_entity.id
_entity.type
_entity.pdbx_description
1 polymer ?
#
loop_
_entity_poly.entity_id
_entity_poly.type
_entity_poly.pdbx_seq_one_letter_code
_entity_poly.pdbx_strand_id
1 'polypeptide(L)'
;MCDGRRQGCFSFSRKTMEDRDEKVDDEDEKQKLELMRAALQMKIPSFKLQDASSKCDKLQDVDQLTLRRFLRARDLDVEKGSAMLIKCLCWRQSFVPKGFISESEVPNEFAQNKMFLQGTDKKGRPISLVFGSRHLPRKGGLEKFKRFLVFSLDKLCQRIPDGVEKFTIIGDLHGYGFCNSDLRANLAAITILQVVFVDDKRLHETLLEEIDENQLPEIYGGKLQLVPIQNA
;
A
#
# COMPACT_ATOMS: atom_id res chain seq x y z
N MET A 1 -9.62 -30.16 13.83
CA MET A 1 -8.24 -30.67 13.92
C MET A 1 -7.74 -30.87 12.51
N CYS A 2 -6.81 -30.03 12.04
CA CYS A 2 -6.15 -30.23 10.76
C CYS A 2 -4.65 -30.01 10.98
N ASP A 3 -3.97 -31.09 11.37
CA ASP A 3 -2.52 -31.23 11.24
C ASP A 3 -2.24 -31.68 9.81
N GLY A 4 -1.21 -31.11 9.18
CA GLY A 4 -0.96 -31.27 7.76
C GLY A 4 0.22 -30.43 7.28
N ARG A 5 1.39 -30.64 7.88
CA ARG A 5 2.68 -30.16 7.35
C ARG A 5 2.89 -30.69 5.92
N ARG A 6 3.00 -29.80 4.95
CA ARG A 6 3.83 -30.01 3.75
C ARG A 6 4.64 -28.75 3.48
N GLN A 7 5.95 -28.86 3.69
CA GLN A 7 6.95 -27.93 3.19
C GLN A 7 6.93 -28.00 1.65
N GLY A 8 6.44 -26.95 1.01
CA GLY A 8 6.60 -26.73 -0.43
C GLY A 8 7.57 -25.57 -0.63
N CYS A 9 8.83 -25.90 -0.90
CA CYS A 9 9.85 -24.92 -1.27
C CYS A 9 9.59 -24.48 -2.73
N PHE A 10 9.07 -23.28 -2.93
CA PHE A 10 9.10 -22.61 -4.22
C PHE A 10 10.28 -21.64 -4.21
N SER A 11 11.39 -22.03 -4.82
CA SER A 11 12.53 -21.15 -5.01
C SER A 11 12.22 -20.15 -6.13
N PHE A 12 12.17 -18.87 -5.79
CA PHE A 12 12.29 -17.80 -6.79
C PHE A 12 13.62 -17.09 -6.57
N SER A 13 14.38 -16.96 -7.66
CA SER A 13 15.76 -16.53 -7.67
C SER A 13 15.94 -15.16 -6.99
N ARG A 14 16.92 -15.09 -6.09
CA ARG A 14 17.32 -13.91 -5.33
C ARG A 14 17.81 -12.83 -6.30
N LYS A 15 16.94 -11.90 -6.71
CA LYS A 15 17.42 -10.65 -7.31
C LYS A 15 17.94 -9.77 -6.18
N THR A 16 19.26 -9.64 -6.12
CA THR A 16 19.94 -8.61 -5.35
C THR A 16 19.39 -7.25 -5.74
N MET A 17 18.99 -6.49 -4.72
CA MET A 17 18.51 -5.12 -4.85
C MET A 17 19.71 -4.22 -5.14
N GLU A 18 19.86 -3.81 -6.39
CA GLU A 18 20.45 -2.51 -6.68
C GLU A 18 19.31 -1.50 -6.61
N ASP A 19 19.38 -0.59 -5.65
CA ASP A 19 18.58 0.64 -5.66
C ASP A 19 18.91 1.36 -6.99
N ARG A 20 18.01 1.24 -7.97
CA ARG A 20 17.98 2.15 -9.12
C ARG A 20 17.40 3.48 -8.65
N ASP A 21 18.14 4.16 -7.78
CA ASP A 21 18.08 5.62 -7.69
C ASP A 21 18.90 6.15 -8.87
N GLU A 22 18.37 5.98 -10.10
CA GLU A 22 18.83 6.79 -11.22
C GLU A 22 18.57 8.24 -10.85
N LYS A 23 19.62 9.05 -10.76
CA LYS A 23 19.53 10.50 -10.58
C LYS A 23 18.82 11.08 -11.79
N VAL A 24 17.49 11.15 -11.70
CA VAL A 24 16.66 11.93 -12.61
C VAL A 24 17.06 13.39 -12.46
N ASP A 25 17.28 14.07 -13.58
CA ASP A 25 17.58 15.49 -13.62
C ASP A 25 16.36 16.28 -13.09
N ASP A 26 16.54 16.99 -11.97
CA ASP A 26 15.45 17.65 -11.22
C ASP A 26 14.72 18.72 -12.07
N GLU A 27 15.41 19.29 -13.08
CA GLU A 27 14.82 20.24 -14.03
C GLU A 27 13.94 19.57 -15.09
N ASP A 28 14.31 18.40 -15.64
CA ASP A 28 13.44 17.65 -16.55
C ASP A 28 12.18 17.18 -15.81
N GLU A 29 12.34 16.66 -14.59
CA GLU A 29 11.20 16.24 -13.77
C GLU A 29 10.24 17.40 -13.52
N LYS A 30 10.75 18.59 -13.17
CA LYS A 30 9.95 19.79 -12.96
C LYS A 30 9.22 20.24 -14.23
N GLN A 31 9.89 20.23 -15.38
CA GLN A 31 9.28 20.56 -16.67
C GLN A 31 8.14 19.58 -17.00
N LYS A 32 8.37 18.28 -16.83
CA LYS A 32 7.36 17.23 -17.10
C LYS A 32 6.17 17.33 -16.14
N LEU A 33 6.40 17.72 -14.89
CA LEU A 33 5.34 17.92 -13.90
C LEU A 33 4.42 19.09 -14.28
N GLU A 34 4.98 20.19 -14.76
CA GLU A 34 4.18 21.32 -15.29
C GLU A 34 3.41 20.93 -16.56
N LEU A 35 4.02 20.17 -17.48
CA LEU A 35 3.32 19.65 -18.66
C LEU A 35 2.16 18.72 -18.28
N MET A 36 2.36 17.84 -17.29
CA MET A 36 1.32 16.96 -16.77
C MET A 36 0.17 17.76 -16.16
N ARG A 37 0.47 18.81 -15.37
CA ARG A 37 -0.54 19.71 -14.82
C ARG A 37 -1.35 20.40 -15.91
N ALA A 38 -0.70 20.92 -16.94
CA ALA A 38 -1.37 21.55 -18.09
C ALA A 38 -2.24 20.54 -18.87
N ALA A 39 -1.73 19.32 -19.10
CA ALA A 39 -2.47 18.26 -19.78
C ALA A 39 -3.74 17.85 -19.01
N LEU A 40 -3.67 17.81 -17.68
CA LEU A 40 -4.84 17.54 -16.83
C LEU A 40 -5.85 18.70 -16.94
N GLN A 41 -5.42 19.96 -16.85
CA GLN A 41 -6.30 21.12 -17.00
C GLN A 41 -7.07 21.12 -18.34
N MET A 42 -6.44 20.69 -19.43
CA MET A 42 -7.08 20.57 -20.75
C MET A 42 -8.03 19.37 -20.86
N LYS A 43 -7.73 18.25 -20.16
CA LYS A 43 -8.53 17.02 -20.20
C LYS A 43 -9.75 17.04 -19.28
N ILE A 44 -9.74 17.86 -18.22
CA ILE A 44 -10.86 17.96 -17.26
C ILE A 44 -12.17 18.42 -17.93
N PRO A 45 -12.21 19.49 -18.75
CA PRO A 45 -13.45 19.92 -19.41
C PRO A 45 -13.98 18.90 -20.42
N SER A 46 -13.08 18.25 -21.17
CA SER A 46 -13.42 17.26 -22.19
C SER A 46 -13.91 15.93 -21.59
N PHE A 47 -13.37 15.52 -20.43
CA PHE A 47 -13.86 14.35 -19.69
C PHE A 47 -15.24 14.61 -19.06
N LYS A 48 -15.51 15.81 -18.55
CA LYS A 48 -16.84 16.22 -18.02
C LYS A 48 -17.95 16.21 -19.08
N LEU A 49 -17.61 16.37 -20.36
CA LEU A 49 -18.58 16.37 -21.47
C LEU A 49 -18.96 14.97 -21.98
N GLN A 50 -18.13 13.94 -21.76
CA GLN A 50 -18.37 12.60 -22.31
C GLN A 50 -19.06 11.65 -21.32
N ASP A 51 -18.92 11.87 -20.01
CA ASP A 51 -19.58 11.08 -18.97
C ASP A 51 -20.33 11.99 -18.00
N ALA A 52 -21.59 12.30 -18.29
CA ALA A 52 -22.48 13.06 -17.40
C ALA A 52 -22.69 12.40 -16.00
N SER A 53 -22.16 11.19 -15.78
CA SER A 53 -22.15 10.49 -14.49
C SER A 53 -20.83 10.62 -13.68
N SER A 54 -19.71 11.01 -14.30
CA SER A 54 -18.39 11.08 -13.66
C SER A 54 -18.03 12.53 -13.31
N LYS A 55 -18.58 13.05 -12.21
CA LYS A 55 -18.21 14.37 -11.66
C LYS A 55 -16.82 14.35 -11.01
N CYS A 56 -15.73 14.16 -11.75
CA CYS A 56 -14.38 14.23 -11.18
C CYS A 56 -13.99 15.71 -10.92
N ASP A 57 -14.59 16.33 -9.90
CA ASP A 57 -14.34 17.72 -9.49
C ASP A 57 -13.00 17.87 -8.74
N LYS A 58 -12.36 16.75 -8.33
CA LYS A 58 -11.15 16.75 -7.49
C LYS A 58 -9.83 16.88 -8.26
N LEU A 59 -9.83 17.03 -9.59
CA LEU A 59 -8.58 17.17 -10.35
C LEU A 59 -7.84 18.49 -10.08
N GLN A 60 -8.53 19.52 -9.56
CA GLN A 60 -7.91 20.81 -9.19
C GLN A 60 -7.15 20.77 -7.85
N ASP A 61 -7.39 19.74 -7.03
CA ASP A 61 -6.87 19.60 -5.66
C ASP A 61 -5.78 18.50 -5.56
N VAL A 62 -5.23 18.07 -6.70
CA VAL A 62 -4.16 17.08 -6.72
C VAL A 62 -2.84 17.76 -6.36
N ASP A 63 -2.27 17.39 -5.23
CA ASP A 63 -0.98 17.91 -4.77
C ASP A 63 0.18 17.54 -5.70
N GLN A 64 1.27 18.32 -5.65
CA GLN A 64 2.44 18.10 -6.51
C GLN A 64 3.11 16.75 -6.26
N LEU A 65 3.12 16.25 -5.02
CA LEU A 65 3.73 14.97 -4.66
C LEU A 65 3.01 13.82 -5.36
N THR A 66 1.69 13.89 -5.46
CA THR A 66 0.85 12.93 -6.16
C THR A 66 1.14 12.97 -7.65
N LEU A 67 1.22 14.16 -8.27
CA LEU A 67 1.60 14.28 -9.68
C LEU A 67 2.96 13.63 -9.95
N ARG A 68 3.96 13.94 -9.11
CA ARG A 68 5.31 13.38 -9.17
C ARG A 68 5.31 11.85 -9.10
N ARG A 69 4.56 11.26 -8.16
CA ARG A 69 4.45 9.79 -7.99
C ARG A 69 3.95 9.10 -9.26
N PHE A 70 2.89 9.62 -9.88
CA PHE A 70 2.31 9.01 -11.09
C PHE A 70 3.21 9.17 -12.32
N LEU A 71 3.97 10.27 -12.37
CA LEU A 71 4.92 10.56 -13.43
C LEU A 71 6.15 9.63 -13.35
N ARG A 72 6.75 9.50 -12.17
CA ARG A 72 7.85 8.55 -11.91
C ARG A 72 7.46 7.10 -12.19
N ALA A 73 6.24 6.70 -11.83
CA ALA A 73 5.73 5.35 -12.10
C ALA A 73 5.60 5.00 -13.61
N ARG A 74 5.75 5.98 -14.49
CA ARG A 74 5.68 5.86 -15.95
C ARG A 74 6.91 6.43 -16.64
N ASP A 75 8.06 6.42 -15.97
CA ASP A 75 9.34 6.82 -16.56
C ASP A 75 9.29 8.26 -17.13
N LEU A 76 8.61 9.17 -16.41
CA LEU A 76 8.37 10.55 -16.80
C LEU A 76 7.54 10.75 -18.09
N ASP A 77 6.83 9.72 -18.54
CA ASP A 77 5.87 9.81 -19.64
C ASP A 77 4.61 10.55 -19.18
N VAL A 78 4.49 11.81 -19.60
CA VAL A 78 3.39 12.72 -19.22
C VAL A 78 2.03 12.17 -19.63
N GLU A 79 1.91 11.54 -20.81
CA GLU A 79 0.63 11.05 -21.30
C GLU A 79 0.17 9.81 -20.52
N LYS A 80 1.07 8.82 -20.36
CA LYS A 80 0.79 7.60 -19.60
C LYS A 80 0.56 7.91 -18.12
N GLY A 81 1.37 8.81 -17.55
CA GLY A 81 1.22 9.29 -16.17
C GLY A 81 -0.14 9.95 -15.96
N SER A 82 -0.52 10.88 -16.85
CA SER A 82 -1.83 11.56 -16.80
C SER A 82 -3.00 10.59 -16.92
N ALA A 83 -2.94 9.66 -17.87
CA ALA A 83 -3.99 8.67 -18.07
C ALA A 83 -4.14 7.75 -16.85
N MET A 84 -3.01 7.32 -16.26
CA MET A 84 -3.01 6.52 -15.04
C MET A 84 -3.59 7.27 -13.84
N LEU A 85 -3.24 8.56 -13.68
CA LEU A 85 -3.79 9.41 -12.62
C LEU A 85 -5.31 9.60 -12.78
N ILE A 86 -5.78 9.97 -13.98
CA ILE A 86 -7.22 10.13 -14.25
C ILE A 86 -7.96 8.83 -13.91
N LYS A 87 -7.46 7.69 -14.37
CA LYS A 87 -8.05 6.38 -14.07
C LYS A 87 -8.10 6.10 -12.58
N CYS A 88 -7.04 6.44 -11.84
CA CYS A 88 -6.99 6.29 -10.39
C CYS A 88 -8.03 7.20 -9.69
N LEU A 89 -8.12 8.47 -10.09
CA LEU A 89 -9.07 9.42 -9.50
C LEU A 89 -10.52 9.02 -9.76
N CYS A 90 -10.86 8.59 -10.98
CA CYS A 90 -12.19 8.07 -11.31
C CYS A 90 -12.53 6.80 -10.50
N TRP A 91 -11.56 5.88 -10.36
CA TRP A 91 -11.74 4.71 -9.51
C TRP A 91 -11.93 5.12 -8.03
N ARG A 92 -11.14 6.07 -7.51
CA ARG A 92 -11.25 6.51 -6.12
C ARG A 92 -12.60 7.19 -5.86
N GLN A 93 -13.10 7.98 -6.80
CA GLN A 93 -14.41 8.61 -6.70
C GLN A 93 -15.56 7.59 -6.69
N SER A 94 -15.49 6.58 -7.56
CA SER A 94 -16.52 5.54 -7.63
C SER A 94 -16.47 4.56 -6.45
N PHE A 95 -15.26 4.19 -6.01
CA PHE A 95 -15.06 3.19 -4.95
C PHE A 95 -15.16 3.79 -3.54
N VAL A 96 -14.78 5.06 -3.37
CA VAL A 96 -14.79 5.81 -2.10
C VAL A 96 -15.57 7.13 -2.26
N PRO A 97 -16.89 7.07 -2.52
CA PRO A 97 -17.68 8.26 -2.88
C PRO A 97 -17.75 9.30 -1.75
N LYS A 98 -17.68 8.87 -0.49
CA LYS A 98 -17.66 9.75 0.69
C LYS A 98 -16.29 10.41 0.93
N GLY A 99 -15.26 10.04 0.15
CA GLY A 99 -13.87 10.46 0.35
C GLY A 99 -13.11 9.67 1.42
N PHE A 100 -13.81 8.93 2.29
CA PHE A 100 -13.25 8.01 3.26
C PHE A 100 -14.12 6.74 3.36
N ILE A 101 -13.55 5.69 3.94
CA ILE A 101 -14.27 4.46 4.30
C ILE A 101 -14.41 4.48 5.83
N SER A 102 -15.61 4.32 6.37
CA SER A 102 -15.80 4.28 7.82
C SER A 102 -15.60 2.86 8.37
N GLU A 103 -15.27 2.77 9.66
CA GLU A 103 -15.05 1.47 10.31
C GLU A 103 -16.27 0.54 10.24
N SER A 104 -17.46 1.14 10.34
CA SER A 104 -18.76 0.48 10.24
C SER A 104 -19.02 -0.18 8.87
N GLU A 105 -18.29 0.17 7.82
CA GLU A 105 -18.41 -0.46 6.50
C GLU A 105 -17.70 -1.83 6.44
N VAL A 106 -16.70 -2.05 7.30
CA VAL A 106 -15.87 -3.26 7.32
C VAL A 106 -15.64 -3.84 8.74
N PRO A 107 -16.66 -3.93 9.61
CA PRO A 107 -16.48 -4.34 11.02
C PRO A 107 -15.92 -5.76 11.17
N ASN A 108 -16.28 -6.66 10.25
CA ASN A 108 -15.78 -8.03 10.23
C ASN A 108 -14.29 -8.13 9.88
N GLU A 109 -13.75 -7.15 9.14
CA GLU A 109 -12.33 -7.12 8.82
C GLU A 109 -11.50 -6.62 10.00
N PHE A 110 -12.02 -5.65 10.78
CA PHE A 110 -11.40 -5.23 12.05
C PHE A 110 -11.48 -6.30 13.12
N ALA A 111 -12.60 -7.03 13.22
CA ALA A 111 -12.77 -8.11 14.19
C ALA A 111 -11.73 -9.24 14.03
N GLN A 112 -11.12 -9.37 12.84
CA GLN A 112 -10.03 -10.31 12.60
C GLN A 112 -8.71 -9.87 13.24
N ASN A 113 -8.58 -8.61 13.67
CA ASN A 113 -7.41 -8.06 14.38
C ASN A 113 -6.09 -8.41 13.68
N LYS A 114 -6.04 -8.18 12.36
CA LYS A 114 -5.00 -8.69 11.47
C LYS A 114 -4.04 -7.62 10.92
N MET A 115 -4.29 -6.35 11.19
CA MET A 115 -3.44 -5.26 10.71
C MET A 115 -3.25 -4.19 11.79
N PHE A 116 -2.02 -3.71 11.91
CA PHE A 116 -1.57 -2.78 12.93
C PHE A 116 -0.72 -1.69 12.25
N LEU A 117 -0.70 -0.50 12.84
CA LEU A 117 0.19 0.58 12.42
C LEU A 117 1.22 0.82 13.51
N GLN A 118 2.48 0.75 13.14
CA GLN A 118 3.59 0.61 14.07
C GLN A 118 4.72 1.56 13.67
N GLY A 119 5.26 2.31 14.63
CA GLY A 119 6.54 3.03 14.56
C GLY A 119 6.96 3.60 13.19
N THR A 120 8.27 3.66 12.99
CA THR A 120 8.91 3.93 11.70
C THR A 120 10.16 3.07 11.56
N ASP A 121 10.55 2.75 10.34
CA ASP A 121 11.87 2.18 10.10
C ASP A 121 12.97 3.25 10.15
N LYS A 122 14.23 2.83 10.03
CA LYS A 122 15.40 3.74 10.10
C LYS A 122 15.44 4.78 8.98
N LYS A 123 14.65 4.60 7.91
CA LYS A 123 14.49 5.56 6.82
C LYS A 123 13.32 6.52 7.06
N GLY A 124 12.68 6.46 8.23
CA GLY A 124 11.53 7.28 8.59
C GLY A 124 10.23 6.85 7.91
N ARG A 125 10.19 5.65 7.30
CA ARG A 125 8.98 5.15 6.64
C ARG A 125 8.05 4.53 7.70
N PRO A 126 6.75 4.87 7.71
CA PRO A 126 5.83 4.26 8.67
C PRO A 126 5.69 2.76 8.39
N ILE A 127 5.58 1.98 9.45
CA ILE A 127 5.47 0.52 9.35
C ILE A 127 4.01 0.09 9.55
N SER A 128 3.54 -0.84 8.73
CA SER A 128 2.35 -1.63 9.05
C SER A 128 2.72 -3.08 9.31
N LEU A 129 2.11 -3.68 10.31
CA LEU A 129 2.22 -5.09 10.58
C LEU A 129 0.92 -5.80 10.21
N VAL A 130 1.02 -6.90 9.46
CA VAL A 130 -0.12 -7.71 9.02
C VAL A 130 0.09 -9.16 9.43
N PHE A 131 -0.89 -9.76 10.13
CA PHE A 131 -0.91 -11.19 10.44
C PHE A 131 -1.73 -11.94 9.40
N GLY A 132 -1.05 -12.63 8.48
CA GLY A 132 -1.69 -13.43 7.45
C GLY A 132 -2.59 -14.53 8.04
N SER A 133 -2.14 -15.19 9.11
CA SER A 133 -2.87 -16.30 9.76
C SER A 133 -4.21 -15.89 10.39
N ARG A 134 -4.46 -14.59 10.54
CA ARG A 134 -5.73 -14.04 11.02
C ARG A 134 -6.69 -13.67 9.89
N HIS A 135 -6.25 -13.71 8.63
CA HIS A 135 -7.12 -13.47 7.49
C HIS A 135 -8.11 -14.64 7.34
N LEU A 136 -9.40 -14.34 7.40
CA LEU A 136 -10.49 -15.31 7.22
C LEU A 136 -11.34 -14.90 6.01
N PRO A 137 -11.06 -15.44 4.82
CA PRO A 137 -11.79 -15.09 3.61
C PRO A 137 -13.23 -15.60 3.73
N ARG A 138 -14.19 -14.71 3.48
CA ARG A 138 -15.62 -15.06 3.46
C ARG A 138 -16.14 -15.08 2.03
N LYS A 139 -17.08 -15.99 1.74
CA LYS A 139 -17.77 -16.02 0.44
C LYS A 139 -18.45 -14.67 0.19
N GLY A 140 -18.13 -14.04 -0.95
CA GLY A 140 -18.62 -12.68 -1.28
C GLY A 140 -17.97 -11.54 -0.49
N GLY A 141 -16.98 -11.82 0.37
CA GLY A 141 -16.31 -10.83 1.21
C GLY A 141 -15.26 -9.97 0.51
N LEU A 142 -14.94 -10.27 -0.76
CA LEU A 142 -13.86 -9.60 -1.50
C LEU A 142 -14.00 -8.08 -1.54
N GLU A 143 -15.22 -7.55 -1.71
CA GLU A 143 -15.43 -6.11 -1.75
C GLU A 143 -15.20 -5.46 -0.38
N LYS A 144 -15.64 -6.12 0.71
CA LYS A 144 -15.36 -5.67 2.08
C LYS A 144 -13.86 -5.71 2.37
N PHE A 145 -13.16 -6.74 1.93
CA PHE A 145 -11.72 -6.83 2.05
C PHE A 145 -11.01 -5.71 1.26
N LYS A 146 -11.43 -5.43 0.02
CA LYS A 146 -10.90 -4.29 -0.76
C LYS A 146 -11.12 -2.95 -0.04
N ARG A 147 -12.32 -2.73 0.52
CA ARG A 147 -12.60 -1.53 1.33
C ARG A 147 -11.70 -1.45 2.57
N PHE A 148 -11.48 -2.57 3.25
CA PHE A 148 -10.55 -2.63 4.38
C PHE A 148 -9.10 -2.32 3.98
N LEU A 149 -8.64 -2.83 2.84
CA LEU A 149 -7.30 -2.48 2.32
C LEU A 149 -7.18 -0.99 2.02
N VAL A 150 -8.18 -0.39 1.37
CA VAL A 150 -8.18 1.05 1.08
C VAL A 150 -8.18 1.86 2.37
N PHE A 151 -9.03 1.51 3.34
CA PHE A 151 -9.03 2.13 4.67
C PHE A 151 -7.63 2.07 5.30
N SER A 152 -7.02 0.89 5.29
CA SER A 152 -5.76 0.63 5.98
C SER A 152 -4.60 1.37 5.33
N LEU A 153 -4.57 1.41 4.00
CA LEU A 153 -3.57 2.15 3.24
C LEU A 153 -3.76 3.66 3.38
N ASP A 154 -5.00 4.17 3.39
CA ASP A 154 -5.26 5.58 3.62
C ASP A 154 -4.75 6.03 5.00
N LYS A 155 -4.99 5.22 6.05
CA LYS A 155 -4.46 5.44 7.39
C LYS A 155 -2.93 5.37 7.46
N LEU A 156 -2.31 4.42 6.76
CA LEU A 156 -0.85 4.31 6.68
C LEU A 156 -0.24 5.51 5.96
N CYS A 157 -0.84 5.94 4.85
CA CYS A 157 -0.41 7.10 4.07
C CYS A 157 -0.50 8.41 4.88
N GLN A 158 -1.49 8.56 5.76
CA GLN A 158 -1.60 9.72 6.66
C GLN A 158 -0.44 9.83 7.66
N ARG A 159 0.28 8.73 7.92
CA ARG A 159 1.45 8.70 8.82
C ARG A 159 2.77 8.93 8.11
N ILE A 160 2.77 9.05 6.78
CA ILE A 160 3.99 9.30 6.02
C ILE A 160 4.42 10.76 6.28
N PRO A 161 5.60 11.00 6.87
CA PRO A 161 6.09 12.36 7.09
C PRO A 161 6.37 13.11 5.78
N ASP A 162 6.39 14.44 5.85
CA ASP A 162 6.81 15.27 4.72
C ASP A 162 8.20 14.87 4.23
N GLY A 163 8.35 14.75 2.91
CA GLY A 163 9.60 14.30 2.27
C GLY A 163 9.81 12.79 2.23
N VAL A 164 8.95 11.99 2.88
CA VAL A 164 8.94 10.52 2.76
C VAL A 164 7.89 10.10 1.72
N GLU A 165 8.23 9.15 0.86
CA GLU A 165 7.32 8.70 -0.22
C GLU A 165 6.97 7.20 -0.14
N LYS A 166 7.58 6.48 0.79
CA LYS A 166 7.45 5.01 0.92
C LYS A 166 6.99 4.64 2.33
N PHE A 167 6.38 3.47 2.47
CA PHE A 167 6.03 2.83 3.74
C PHE A 167 6.58 1.39 3.73
N THR A 168 6.64 0.77 4.91
CA THR A 168 7.11 -0.61 5.07
C THR A 168 5.97 -1.49 5.61
N ILE A 169 5.80 -2.70 5.07
CA ILE A 169 4.83 -3.68 5.58
C ILE A 169 5.58 -4.93 6.04
N ILE A 170 5.39 -5.29 7.30
CA ILE A 170 5.80 -6.59 7.85
C ILE A 170 4.62 -7.54 7.71
N GLY A 171 4.79 -8.60 6.92
CA GLY A 171 3.80 -9.66 6.76
C GLY A 171 4.19 -10.88 7.59
N ASP A 172 3.51 -11.09 8.72
CA ASP A 172 3.68 -12.29 9.54
C ASP A 172 2.83 -13.42 8.99
N LEU A 173 3.51 -14.45 8.48
CA LEU A 173 2.90 -15.65 7.91
C LEU A 173 2.96 -16.85 8.87
N HIS A 174 3.41 -16.67 10.12
CA HIS A 174 3.41 -17.73 11.11
C HIS A 174 1.98 -18.22 11.37
N GLY A 175 1.78 -19.53 11.21
CA GLY A 175 0.46 -20.17 11.32
C GLY A 175 -0.45 -19.94 10.11
N TYR A 176 0.03 -19.35 9.00
CA TYR A 176 -0.75 -19.19 7.79
C TYR A 176 -1.05 -20.56 7.15
N GLY A 177 -2.33 -20.86 6.96
CA GLY A 177 -2.77 -22.14 6.41
C GLY A 177 -3.74 -21.99 5.24
N PHE A 178 -4.20 -23.13 4.73
CA PHE A 178 -5.12 -23.20 3.60
C PHE A 178 -6.41 -22.40 3.82
N CYS A 179 -6.95 -22.41 5.05
CA CYS A 179 -8.16 -21.68 5.41
C CYS A 179 -7.99 -20.15 5.39
N ASN A 180 -6.75 -19.66 5.40
CA ASN A 180 -6.41 -18.24 5.33
C ASN A 180 -6.04 -17.79 3.92
N SER A 181 -5.88 -18.76 3.00
CA SER A 181 -5.42 -18.49 1.64
C SER A 181 -6.50 -17.84 0.79
N ASP A 182 -6.37 -16.55 0.58
CA ASP A 182 -7.07 -15.84 -0.50
C ASP A 182 -6.07 -15.62 -1.63
N LEU A 183 -6.02 -16.56 -2.55
CA LEU A 183 -5.12 -16.50 -3.71
C LEU A 183 -5.30 -15.21 -4.51
N ARG A 184 -6.52 -14.66 -4.58
CA ARG A 184 -6.79 -13.42 -5.31
C ARG A 184 -6.23 -12.22 -4.57
N ALA A 185 -6.38 -12.18 -3.24
CA ALA A 185 -5.78 -11.16 -2.40
C ALA A 185 -4.24 -11.24 -2.42
N ASN A 186 -3.68 -12.43 -2.33
CA ASN A 186 -2.23 -12.66 -2.33
C ASN A 186 -1.60 -12.22 -3.66
N LEU A 187 -2.20 -12.57 -4.80
CA LEU A 187 -1.73 -12.13 -6.11
C LEU A 187 -1.79 -10.60 -6.26
N ALA A 188 -2.86 -9.97 -5.76
CA ALA A 188 -2.97 -8.52 -5.76
C ALA A 188 -1.89 -7.87 -4.88
N ALA A 189 -1.64 -8.40 -3.68
CA ALA A 189 -0.61 -7.90 -2.78
C ALA A 189 0.80 -8.03 -3.37
N ILE A 190 1.14 -9.20 -3.93
CA ILE A 190 2.47 -9.47 -4.52
C ILE A 190 2.72 -8.61 -5.76
N THR A 191 1.69 -8.32 -6.55
CA THR A 191 1.84 -7.48 -7.76
C THR A 191 2.07 -6.01 -7.41
N ILE A 192 1.58 -5.56 -6.24
CA ILE A 192 1.61 -4.15 -5.82
C ILE A 192 2.80 -3.87 -4.89
N LEU A 193 3.23 -4.85 -4.09
CA LEU A 193 4.23 -4.67 -3.05
C LEU A 193 5.56 -5.31 -3.45
N GLN A 194 6.66 -4.63 -3.13
CA GLN A 194 7.98 -5.25 -3.11
C GLN A 194 8.05 -6.16 -1.86
N VAL A 195 8.06 -7.49 -2.07
CA VAL A 195 8.02 -8.48 -0.98
C VAL A 195 9.42 -9.05 -0.74
N VAL A 196 9.86 -9.05 0.52
CA VAL A 196 11.06 -9.75 0.98
C VAL A 196 10.61 -10.83 1.96
N PHE A 197 11.07 -12.06 1.74
CA PHE A 197 10.81 -13.18 2.65
C PHE A 197 11.99 -13.33 3.62
N VAL A 198 11.68 -13.47 4.91
CA VAL A 198 12.66 -13.62 5.99
C VAL A 198 12.35 -14.91 6.74
N ASP A 199 13.36 -15.76 6.93
CA ASP A 199 13.25 -17.00 7.70
C ASP A 199 13.26 -16.71 9.21
N ASP A 200 12.49 -17.47 9.99
CA ASP A 200 12.34 -17.31 11.44
C ASP A 200 13.68 -17.24 12.20
N LYS A 201 14.69 -18.02 11.78
CA LYS A 201 16.00 -18.09 12.44
C LYS A 201 16.78 -16.77 12.41
N ARG A 202 16.47 -15.90 11.45
CA ARG A 202 17.15 -14.60 11.26
C ARG A 202 16.17 -13.44 11.36
N LEU A 203 14.92 -13.70 11.72
CA LEU A 203 13.84 -12.71 11.71
C LEU A 203 14.20 -11.48 12.54
N HIS A 204 14.61 -11.68 13.79
CA HIS A 204 14.95 -10.57 14.69
C HIS A 204 16.13 -9.74 14.18
N GLU A 205 17.23 -10.40 13.78
CA GLU A 205 18.43 -9.74 13.24
C GLU A 205 18.10 -8.94 11.98
N THR A 206 17.40 -9.54 11.02
CA THR A 206 17.01 -8.89 9.76
C THR A 206 16.04 -7.73 9.98
N LEU A 207 15.12 -7.83 10.94
CA LEU A 207 14.25 -6.71 11.30
C LEU A 207 15.05 -5.57 11.93
N LEU A 208 16.04 -5.87 12.76
CA LEU A 208 16.91 -4.87 13.38
C LEU A 208 17.91 -4.22 12.42
N GLU A 209 18.18 -4.82 11.26
CA GLU A 209 18.94 -4.16 10.18
C GLU A 209 18.20 -2.90 9.69
N GLU A 210 16.87 -2.98 9.52
CA GLU A 210 16.05 -1.93 8.94
C GLU A 210 15.27 -1.08 9.96
N ILE A 211 14.98 -1.61 11.16
CA ILE A 211 14.08 -1.02 12.14
C ILE A 211 14.78 -0.92 13.50
N ASP A 212 14.72 0.24 14.15
CA ASP A 212 15.26 0.39 15.51
C ASP A 212 14.46 -0.45 16.52
N GLU A 213 15.15 -1.05 17.49
CA GLU A 213 14.55 -1.90 18.53
C GLU A 213 13.36 -1.23 19.25
N ASN A 214 13.46 0.08 19.50
CA ASN A 214 12.40 0.87 20.15
C ASN A 214 11.17 1.10 19.25
N GLN A 215 11.30 0.91 17.94
CA GLN A 215 10.23 1.03 16.95
C GLN A 215 9.64 -0.34 16.57
N LEU A 216 10.35 -1.43 16.89
CA LEU A 216 9.94 -2.78 16.60
C LEU A 216 8.90 -3.28 17.64
N PRO A 217 7.87 -4.04 17.22
CA PRO A 217 6.94 -4.67 18.16
C PRO A 217 7.62 -5.59 19.18
N GLU A 218 7.12 -5.61 20.42
CA GLU A 218 7.56 -6.54 21.47
C GLU A 218 7.56 -8.01 21.03
N ILE A 219 6.58 -8.42 20.22
CA ILE A 219 6.46 -9.79 19.71
C ILE A 219 7.59 -10.22 18.76
N TYR A 220 8.36 -9.26 18.24
CA TYR A 220 9.55 -9.52 17.43
C TYR A 220 10.85 -9.13 18.17
N GLY A 221 10.79 -9.00 19.50
CA GLY A 221 11.93 -8.65 20.34
C GLY A 221 12.23 -7.15 20.43
N GLY A 222 11.29 -6.29 20.04
CA GLY A 222 11.39 -4.84 20.25
C GLY A 222 10.76 -4.37 21.57
N LYS A 223 10.43 -3.07 21.65
CA LYS A 223 9.82 -2.45 22.84
C LYS A 223 8.47 -1.81 22.61
N LEU A 224 7.97 -1.82 21.38
CA LEU A 224 6.76 -1.09 21.02
C LEU A 224 5.52 -1.99 21.14
N GLN A 225 4.51 -1.55 21.88
CA GLN A 225 3.24 -2.27 21.95
C GLN A 225 2.47 -2.15 20.64
N LEU A 226 1.71 -3.18 20.31
CA LEU A 226 0.89 -3.18 19.10
C LEU A 226 -0.30 -2.25 19.25
N VAL A 227 -0.48 -1.35 18.27
CA VAL A 227 -1.66 -0.48 18.19
C VAL A 227 -2.56 -0.97 17.05
N PRO A 228 -3.76 -1.51 17.34
CA PRO A 228 -4.72 -1.89 16.31
C PRO A 228 -5.02 -0.71 15.40
N ILE A 229 -5.17 -0.95 14.09
CA ILE A 229 -5.29 0.12 13.09
C ILE A 229 -6.49 1.06 13.30
N GLN A 230 -7.55 0.61 13.98
CA GLN A 230 -8.69 1.43 14.37
C GLN A 230 -8.38 2.42 15.50
N ASN A 231 -7.38 2.12 16.33
CA ASN A 231 -6.96 2.95 17.46
C ASN A 231 -5.72 3.79 17.13
N ALA A 232 -5.33 3.81 15.85
CA ALA A 232 -4.08 4.33 15.32
C ALA A 232 -4.27 5.66 14.58
#